data_AF-A0A9P3LAX0-F1
#
_entry.id   AF-A0A9P3LAX0-F1
#
_cell.length_a   1.000
_cell.length_b   1.000
_cell.length_c   1.000
_cell.angle_alpha   90.00
_cell.angle_beta   90.00
_cell.angle_gamma   90.00
#
_symmetry.space_group_name_H-M   'P 1'
#
loop_
_entity.id
_entity.type
_entity.pdbx_description
1 polymer ?
#
loop_
_entity_poly.entity_id
_entity_poly.type
_entity_poly.pdbx_seq_one_letter_code
_entity_poly.pdbx_strand_id
1 'polypeptide(L)'
;MRILYNRLRTRRAARATPLSDDDRSGGSADELGLLKPARAPAEHAPPADDIAFLEHAYRTVFATVHPDDSDDSGASDAESDAGFVAQPLTVEHIFGLPPKPQRLARAEPVEAKPPPPPPPPRACPDWASLERVLDAAIQDGSVDLSDLLLDELLHPFDATPEHFAEGVAPLLPPLYKWASEHAHLNQIRPALQRLLTTWHAAILADRPAAHAALAASLAAVVAAWRRHCTCRHCVRLAGFLARDAPRRPFAMGTVGGMNRWHVGDNLKRFVRKRPELAAWEVLTYEPECAMWTITKSGELVRVQRCETRLGELAGCLRAVCPDKEDRRLMLSAEYEQLESVLEDETRRAQEAAQRTVVCQPRRYYF
;
A
#
# COMPACT_ATOMS: atom_id res chain seq x y z
N MET A 1 -31.38 13.81 -7.52
CA MET A 1 -32.68 14.20 -6.90
C MET A 1 -33.79 13.17 -7.14
N ARG A 2 -34.37 13.02 -8.35
CA ARG A 2 -35.51 12.11 -8.58
C ARG A 2 -35.21 10.63 -8.29
N ILE A 3 -33.97 10.18 -8.53
CA ILE A 3 -33.52 8.81 -8.21
C ILE A 3 -33.40 8.59 -6.69
N LEU A 4 -32.85 9.57 -5.96
CA LEU A 4 -32.67 9.50 -4.50
C LEU A 4 -34.02 9.54 -3.76
N TYR A 5 -34.91 10.45 -4.19
CA TYR A 5 -36.28 10.53 -3.67
C TYR A 5 -37.07 9.24 -3.92
N ASN A 6 -36.96 8.66 -5.13
CA ASN A 6 -37.62 7.39 -5.44
C ASN A 6 -37.07 6.23 -4.60
N ARG A 7 -35.78 6.24 -4.24
CA ARG A 7 -35.16 5.23 -3.36
C ARG A 7 -35.69 5.30 -1.93
N LEU A 8 -35.73 6.51 -1.35
CA LEU A 8 -36.34 6.75 -0.04
C LEU A 8 -37.81 6.28 -0.03
N ARG A 9 -38.56 6.61 -1.10
CA ARG A 9 -39.95 6.16 -1.28
C ARG A 9 -40.09 4.64 -1.39
N THR A 10 -39.23 3.96 -2.16
CA THR A 10 -39.28 2.49 -2.28
C THR A 10 -38.90 1.77 -0.98
N ARG A 11 -37.96 2.31 -0.20
CA ARG A 11 -37.62 1.74 1.13
C ARG A 11 -38.76 1.85 2.12
N ARG A 12 -39.49 2.97 2.08
CA ARG A 12 -40.72 3.16 2.87
C ARG A 12 -41.79 2.14 2.49
N ALA A 13 -41.97 1.87 1.20
CA ALA A 13 -42.89 0.84 0.72
C ALA A 13 -42.48 -0.58 1.17
N ALA A 14 -41.18 -0.89 1.16
CA ALA A 14 -40.67 -2.20 1.60
C ALA A 14 -40.81 -2.42 3.13
N ARG A 15 -40.56 -1.39 3.95
CA ARG A 15 -40.72 -1.46 5.41
C ARG A 15 -42.17 -1.40 5.88
N ALA A 16 -43.08 -0.85 5.08
CA ALA A 16 -44.50 -0.76 5.39
C ALA A 16 -45.29 -2.04 5.02
N THR A 17 -44.63 -3.06 4.47
CA THR A 17 -45.27 -4.36 4.24
C THR A 17 -45.48 -5.05 5.59
N PRO A 18 -46.72 -5.21 6.08
CA PRO A 18 -46.95 -5.97 7.30
C PRO A 18 -46.49 -7.41 7.07
N LEU A 19 -45.64 -7.92 7.96
CA LEU A 19 -45.41 -9.36 8.09
C LEU A 19 -46.79 -9.99 8.34
N SER A 20 -47.23 -10.89 7.47
CA SER A 20 -48.49 -11.60 7.68
C SER A 20 -48.37 -12.46 8.94
N ASP A 21 -49.30 -12.27 9.87
CA ASP A 21 -49.47 -13.03 11.11
C ASP A 21 -49.99 -14.46 10.86
N ASP A 22 -49.34 -15.22 9.97
CA ASP A 22 -49.63 -16.63 9.73
C ASP A 22 -48.38 -17.45 10.06
N ASP A 23 -48.18 -17.72 11.35
CA ASP A 23 -47.71 -19.00 11.90
C ASP A 23 -47.36 -18.84 13.39
N ARG A 24 -48.41 -18.82 14.22
CA ARG A 24 -48.28 -18.97 15.68
C ARG A 24 -48.84 -20.32 16.09
N SER A 25 -48.03 -21.36 15.91
CA SER A 25 -48.36 -22.74 16.32
C SER A 25 -47.20 -23.37 17.11
N GLY A 26 -47.30 -23.33 18.44
CA GLY A 26 -46.94 -24.39 19.40
C GLY A 26 -45.54 -25.01 19.44
N GLY A 27 -44.88 -24.92 20.61
CA GLY A 27 -43.80 -25.83 21.06
C GLY A 27 -42.83 -25.11 22.00
N SER A 28 -43.10 -25.08 23.31
CA SER A 28 -42.64 -26.03 24.35
C SER A 28 -41.13 -25.98 24.64
N ALA A 29 -40.84 -25.84 25.93
CA ALA A 29 -39.54 -25.65 26.55
C ALA A 29 -38.65 -26.91 26.59
N ASP A 30 -37.41 -26.68 27.03
CA ASP A 30 -36.32 -27.60 27.39
C ASP A 30 -35.37 -28.02 26.26
N GLU A 31 -34.17 -27.42 26.23
CA GLU A 31 -32.91 -28.18 26.40
C GLU A 31 -31.69 -27.26 26.54
N LEU A 32 -30.98 -27.43 27.66
CA LEU A 32 -29.65 -26.92 27.94
C LEU A 32 -28.61 -27.75 27.16
N GLY A 33 -27.77 -27.09 26.35
CA GLY A 33 -26.67 -27.76 25.64
C GLY A 33 -25.43 -26.88 25.50
N LEU A 34 -24.43 -27.14 26.35
CA LEU A 34 -23.08 -26.60 26.27
C LEU A 34 -22.43 -26.82 24.89
N LEU A 35 -22.06 -25.74 24.20
CA LEU A 35 -21.20 -25.79 23.01
C LEU A 35 -19.72 -25.59 23.41
N LYS A 36 -18.92 -26.63 23.20
CA LYS A 36 -17.44 -26.60 23.18
C LYS A 36 -16.94 -25.77 22.00
N PRO A 37 -15.81 -25.07 22.12
CA PRO A 37 -15.19 -24.38 21.00
C PRO A 37 -14.51 -25.36 20.03
N ALA A 38 -14.74 -25.14 18.74
CA ALA A 38 -14.13 -25.86 17.63
C ALA A 38 -12.63 -25.55 17.51
N ARG A 39 -11.85 -26.59 17.27
CA ARG A 39 -10.39 -26.57 17.08
C ARG A 39 -10.09 -26.18 15.63
N ALA A 40 -9.23 -25.17 15.42
CA ALA A 40 -8.79 -24.72 14.10
C ALA A 40 -7.94 -25.79 13.38
N PRO A 41 -7.99 -25.86 12.03
CA PRO A 41 -7.15 -26.78 11.26
C PRO A 41 -5.72 -26.22 11.13
N ALA A 42 -4.74 -27.11 11.22
CA ALA A 42 -3.32 -26.82 11.10
C ALA A 42 -2.95 -26.49 9.64
N GLU A 43 -2.24 -25.37 9.46
CA GLU A 43 -1.62 -24.98 8.20
C GLU A 43 -0.50 -25.98 7.83
N HIS A 44 -0.54 -26.47 6.59
CA HIS A 44 0.50 -27.31 6.01
C HIS A 44 1.74 -26.46 5.67
N ALA A 45 2.87 -26.79 6.29
CA ALA A 45 4.18 -26.35 5.84
C ALA A 45 4.57 -27.11 4.55
N PRO A 46 5.22 -26.47 3.57
CA PRO A 46 5.72 -27.15 2.38
C PRO A 46 6.89 -28.10 2.74
N PRO A 47 7.06 -29.21 1.99
CA PRO A 47 8.10 -30.20 2.25
C PRO A 47 9.50 -29.62 2.04
N ALA A 48 10.44 -30.01 2.89
CA ALA A 48 11.82 -29.51 2.96
C ALA A 48 12.65 -29.71 1.67
N ASP A 49 12.15 -30.48 0.72
CA ASP A 49 12.88 -30.88 -0.49
C ASP A 49 12.93 -29.77 -1.57
N ASP A 50 11.97 -28.85 -1.57
CA ASP A 50 11.95 -27.73 -2.54
C ASP A 50 12.99 -26.65 -2.22
N ILE A 51 13.39 -26.52 -0.94
CA ILE A 51 14.41 -25.55 -0.51
C ILE A 51 15.81 -26.04 -0.92
N ALA A 52 16.08 -27.34 -0.82
CA ALA A 52 17.36 -27.93 -1.21
C ALA A 52 17.61 -27.83 -2.73
N PHE A 53 16.56 -27.97 -3.55
CA PHE A 53 16.65 -27.80 -5.01
C PHE A 53 16.97 -26.35 -5.40
N LEU A 54 16.34 -25.37 -4.74
CA LEU A 54 16.58 -23.95 -4.99
C LEU A 54 17.98 -23.50 -4.51
N GLU A 55 18.47 -24.03 -3.39
CA GLU A 55 19.84 -23.76 -2.92
C GLU A 55 20.92 -24.35 -3.84
N HIS A 56 20.68 -25.54 -4.41
CA HIS A 56 21.59 -26.14 -5.39
C HIS A 56 21.62 -25.30 -6.68
N ALA A 57 20.45 -24.94 -7.23
CA ALA A 57 20.36 -24.11 -8.43
C ALA A 57 21.03 -22.73 -8.24
N TYR A 58 20.92 -22.14 -7.04
CA TYR A 58 21.57 -20.87 -6.71
C TYR A 58 23.10 -20.99 -6.65
N ARG A 59 23.65 -22.08 -6.08
CA ARG A 59 25.09 -22.33 -6.05
C ARG A 59 25.68 -22.62 -7.43
N THR A 60 24.96 -23.33 -8.29
CA THR A 60 25.47 -23.67 -9.64
C THR A 60 25.55 -22.44 -10.56
N VAL A 61 24.65 -21.46 -10.40
CA VAL A 61 24.63 -20.25 -11.25
C VAL A 61 25.68 -19.22 -10.84
N PHE A 62 26.07 -19.17 -9.56
CA PHE A 62 26.99 -18.14 -9.03
C PHE A 62 28.41 -18.62 -8.71
N ALA A 63 28.75 -19.89 -8.99
CA ALA A 63 30.11 -20.41 -8.80
C ALA A 63 31.10 -20.05 -9.92
N THR A 64 30.70 -19.24 -10.90
CA THR A 64 31.65 -18.67 -11.88
C THR A 64 31.77 -17.18 -11.60
N VAL A 65 33.01 -16.74 -11.36
CA VAL A 65 33.47 -15.38 -10.97
C VAL A 65 33.77 -15.22 -9.48
N HIS A 66 34.96 -15.70 -9.11
CA HIS A 66 35.85 -15.03 -8.16
C HIS A 66 37.30 -15.26 -8.62
N PRO A 67 38.14 -14.22 -8.79
CA PRO A 67 39.56 -14.35 -8.55
C PRO A 67 39.88 -14.03 -7.10
N ASP A 68 40.83 -14.79 -6.59
CA ASP A 68 41.47 -14.73 -5.28
C ASP A 68 42.08 -13.36 -4.96
N ASP A 69 41.86 -12.88 -3.74
CA ASP A 69 42.79 -12.01 -3.03
C ASP A 69 43.40 -12.84 -1.89
N SER A 70 44.53 -13.47 -2.16
CA SER A 70 45.41 -14.03 -1.13
C SER A 70 46.75 -13.33 -1.21
N ASP A 71 47.08 -12.57 -0.17
CA ASP A 71 48.45 -12.22 0.19
C ASP A 71 49.26 -13.51 0.33
N ASP A 72 50.34 -13.70 -0.44
CA ASP A 72 51.61 -14.12 0.15
C ASP A 72 52.82 -13.87 -0.76
N SER A 73 53.93 -13.76 -0.06
CA SER A 73 55.27 -13.42 -0.46
C SER A 73 56.03 -14.68 -0.87
N GLY A 74 56.77 -14.62 -1.97
CA GLY A 74 58.09 -15.25 -2.05
C GLY A 74 58.21 -16.70 -2.56
N ALA A 75 59.04 -16.79 -3.61
CA ALA A 75 60.01 -17.84 -3.93
C ALA A 75 59.62 -19.03 -4.83
N SER A 76 60.29 -19.00 -5.99
CA SER A 76 60.96 -20.08 -6.75
C SER A 76 60.15 -21.13 -7.50
N ASP A 77 60.33 -21.05 -8.83
CA ASP A 77 60.74 -22.11 -9.77
C ASP A 77 59.98 -23.44 -9.77
N ALA A 78 59.16 -23.65 -10.81
CA ALA A 78 59.08 -24.92 -11.54
C ALA A 78 58.36 -24.74 -12.89
N GLU A 79 58.93 -25.40 -13.90
CA GLU A 79 58.58 -25.51 -15.32
C GLU A 79 57.10 -25.90 -15.55
N SER A 80 56.37 -25.10 -16.34
CA SER A 80 55.93 -25.42 -17.72
C SER A 80 55.76 -26.91 -18.04
N ASP A 81 54.52 -27.35 -18.30
CA ASP A 81 54.04 -27.81 -19.61
C ASP A 81 52.67 -28.51 -19.45
N ALA A 82 51.59 -27.87 -19.92
CA ALA A 82 50.30 -28.52 -20.13
C ALA A 82 49.46 -27.70 -21.12
N GLY A 83 49.54 -28.07 -22.39
CA GLY A 83 48.73 -27.52 -23.46
C GLY A 83 47.23 -27.77 -23.24
N PHE A 84 46.47 -26.69 -23.09
CA PHE A 84 45.01 -26.71 -23.10
C PHE A 84 44.53 -26.41 -24.53
N VAL A 85 44.18 -27.46 -25.28
CA VAL A 85 43.53 -27.35 -26.58
C VAL A 85 42.04 -27.08 -26.33
N ALA A 86 41.61 -25.84 -26.56
CA ALA A 86 40.20 -25.49 -26.59
C ALA A 86 39.55 -26.06 -27.86
N GLN A 87 38.66 -27.05 -27.70
CA GLN A 87 37.77 -27.48 -28.77
C GLN A 87 36.55 -26.54 -28.81
N PRO A 88 36.15 -26.01 -29.99
CA PRO A 88 34.91 -25.27 -30.13
C PRO A 88 33.73 -26.25 -30.11
N LEU A 89 32.87 -26.13 -29.09
CA LEU A 89 31.56 -26.79 -29.04
C LEU A 89 30.64 -26.12 -30.08
N THR A 90 30.34 -26.82 -31.17
CA THR A 90 29.31 -26.45 -32.13
C THR A 90 27.92 -26.67 -31.53
N VAL A 91 27.16 -25.58 -31.40
CA VAL A 91 25.75 -25.56 -30.97
C VAL A 91 24.87 -25.97 -32.14
N GLU A 92 24.86 -27.26 -32.47
CA GLU A 92 23.84 -27.87 -33.31
C GLU A 92 23.60 -29.27 -32.75
N HIS A 93 22.48 -29.48 -32.04
CA HIS A 93 21.78 -30.76 -31.74
C HIS A 93 20.85 -30.72 -30.51
N ILE A 94 20.25 -29.58 -30.16
CA ILE A 94 19.19 -29.53 -29.13
C ILE A 94 17.97 -28.74 -29.64
N PHE A 95 17.42 -29.13 -30.79
CA PHE A 95 16.03 -28.80 -31.14
C PHE A 95 15.42 -30.01 -31.85
N GLY A 96 15.00 -31.00 -31.04
CA GLY A 96 14.07 -32.02 -31.50
C GLY A 96 12.77 -31.34 -31.91
N LEU A 97 12.47 -31.38 -33.21
CA LEU A 97 11.21 -30.88 -33.75
C LEU A 97 10.03 -31.60 -33.08
N PRO A 98 9.03 -30.89 -32.55
CA PRO A 98 7.88 -31.52 -31.93
C PRO A 98 7.04 -32.29 -32.97
N PRO A 99 6.43 -33.42 -32.60
CA PRO A 99 5.57 -34.20 -33.49
C PRO A 99 4.36 -33.37 -33.95
N LYS A 100 3.99 -33.56 -35.22
CA LYS A 100 2.86 -32.87 -35.87
C LYS A 100 1.58 -33.03 -35.03
N PRO A 101 0.88 -31.93 -34.70
CA PRO A 101 -0.35 -32.01 -33.92
C PRO A 101 -1.42 -32.78 -34.72
N GLN A 102 -1.96 -33.83 -34.09
CA GLN A 102 -3.15 -34.54 -34.57
C GLN A 102 -4.31 -33.54 -34.65
N ARG A 103 -4.97 -33.50 -35.82
CA ARG A 103 -6.20 -32.72 -36.06
C ARG A 103 -7.33 -33.28 -35.19
N LEU A 104 -7.47 -32.77 -33.97
CA LEU A 104 -8.71 -32.86 -33.21
C LEU A 104 -9.76 -31.96 -33.87
N ALA A 105 -10.95 -32.51 -34.07
CA ALA A 105 -12.09 -31.82 -34.65
C ALA A 105 -12.37 -30.54 -33.85
N ARG A 106 -12.25 -29.40 -34.55
CA ARG A 106 -12.42 -28.06 -34.00
C ARG A 106 -13.90 -27.85 -33.67
N ALA A 107 -14.28 -28.00 -32.40
CA ALA A 107 -15.56 -27.51 -31.92
C ALA A 107 -15.62 -26.00 -32.23
N GLU A 108 -16.65 -25.56 -32.93
CA GLU A 108 -16.85 -24.14 -33.22
C GLU A 108 -16.94 -23.40 -31.88
N PRO A 109 -16.08 -22.38 -31.65
CA PRO A 109 -16.14 -21.60 -30.43
C PRO A 109 -17.48 -20.88 -30.41
N VAL A 110 -18.35 -21.28 -29.48
CA VAL A 110 -19.56 -20.52 -29.15
C VAL A 110 -19.09 -19.12 -28.77
N GLU A 111 -19.32 -18.15 -29.65
CA GLU A 111 -18.92 -16.76 -29.49
C GLU A 111 -19.73 -16.16 -28.34
N ALA A 112 -19.22 -16.33 -27.12
CA ALA A 112 -19.83 -15.77 -25.93
C ALA A 112 -19.83 -14.24 -26.09
N LYS A 113 -21.02 -13.66 -26.20
CA LYS A 113 -21.21 -12.21 -26.24
C LYS A 113 -20.44 -11.60 -25.06
N PRO A 114 -19.48 -10.68 -25.29
CA PRO A 114 -18.68 -10.13 -24.21
C PRO A 114 -19.61 -9.54 -23.14
N PRO A 115 -19.33 -9.77 -21.84
CA PRO A 115 -20.14 -9.21 -20.78
C PRO A 115 -20.22 -7.68 -20.98
N PRO A 116 -21.39 -7.07 -20.75
CA PRO A 116 -21.51 -5.62 -20.85
C PRO A 116 -20.47 -4.96 -19.94
N PRO A 117 -19.86 -3.84 -20.36
CA PRO A 117 -18.88 -3.13 -19.54
C PRO A 117 -19.53 -2.76 -18.20
N PRO A 118 -18.77 -2.83 -17.08
CA PRO A 118 -19.29 -2.41 -15.80
C PRO A 118 -19.78 -0.96 -15.89
N PRO A 119 -20.89 -0.60 -15.21
CA PRO A 119 -21.36 0.77 -15.19
C PRO A 119 -20.25 1.69 -14.64
N PRO A 120 -20.16 2.95 -15.13
CA PRO A 120 -19.15 3.88 -14.65
C PRO A 120 -19.30 4.07 -13.13
N PRO A 121 -18.18 4.26 -12.42
CA PRO A 121 -18.23 4.54 -11.00
C PRO A 121 -19.09 5.78 -10.73
N ARG A 122 -19.98 5.70 -9.74
CA ARG A 122 -20.74 6.88 -9.33
C ARG A 122 -19.79 7.80 -8.59
N ALA A 123 -19.83 9.08 -8.95
CA ALA A 123 -19.13 10.09 -8.18
C ALA A 123 -19.69 10.14 -6.75
N CYS A 124 -18.80 10.30 -5.76
CA CYS A 124 -19.19 10.60 -4.39
C CYS A 124 -20.02 11.90 -4.40
N PRO A 125 -21.12 11.99 -3.64
CA PRO A 125 -21.92 13.22 -3.60
C PRO A 125 -21.08 14.39 -3.07
N ASP A 126 -21.31 15.58 -3.61
CA ASP A 126 -20.78 16.80 -2.97
C ASP A 126 -21.51 17.08 -1.64
N TRP A 127 -20.87 17.89 -0.78
CA TRP A 127 -21.42 18.24 0.52
C TRP A 127 -22.83 18.83 0.43
N ALA A 128 -23.07 19.75 -0.51
CA ALA A 128 -24.37 20.40 -0.67
C ALA A 128 -25.50 19.43 -1.06
N SER A 129 -25.18 18.34 -1.76
CA SER A 129 -26.13 17.28 -2.09
C SER A 129 -26.39 16.37 -0.90
N LEU A 130 -25.35 16.04 -0.13
CA LEU A 130 -25.48 15.24 1.08
C LEU A 130 -26.31 15.97 2.15
N GLU A 131 -26.00 17.24 2.39
CA GLU A 131 -26.71 18.10 3.36
C GLU A 131 -28.21 18.18 3.05
N ARG A 132 -28.59 18.42 1.79
CA ARG A 132 -30.01 18.42 1.37
C ARG A 132 -30.71 17.07 1.60
N VAL A 133 -30.00 15.96 1.44
CA VAL A 133 -30.55 14.62 1.71
C VAL A 133 -30.76 14.42 3.21
N LEU A 134 -29.82 14.88 4.04
CA LEU A 134 -29.94 14.82 5.49
C LEU A 134 -31.08 15.70 6.02
N ASP A 135 -31.18 16.94 5.55
CA ASP A 135 -32.26 17.85 5.93
C ASP A 135 -33.64 17.30 5.57
N ALA A 136 -33.78 16.73 4.37
CA ALA A 136 -35.01 16.09 3.94
C ALA A 136 -35.35 14.86 4.80
N ALA A 137 -34.36 14.05 5.16
CA ALA A 137 -34.55 12.87 6.01
C ALA A 137 -35.02 13.25 7.42
N ILE A 138 -34.50 14.35 7.97
CA ILE A 138 -34.95 14.90 9.27
C ILE A 138 -36.39 15.39 9.17
N GLN A 139 -36.72 16.17 8.14
CA GLN A 139 -38.08 16.70 7.94
C GLN A 139 -39.13 15.59 7.82
N ASP A 140 -38.76 14.47 7.20
CA ASP A 140 -39.63 13.31 7.04
C ASP A 140 -39.75 12.46 8.33
N GLY A 141 -38.91 12.69 9.35
CA GLY A 141 -38.95 12.04 10.66
C GLY A 141 -38.81 10.51 10.65
N SER A 142 -38.36 9.93 9.54
CA SER A 142 -38.61 8.51 9.20
C SER A 142 -37.35 7.68 8.96
N VAL A 143 -36.15 8.24 9.04
CA VAL A 143 -34.94 7.57 8.56
C VAL A 143 -33.86 7.55 9.62
N ASP A 144 -33.28 6.37 9.83
CA ASP A 144 -32.02 6.22 10.54
C ASP A 144 -30.92 6.90 9.70
N LEU A 145 -30.45 8.07 10.17
CA LEU A 145 -29.44 8.86 9.47
C LEU A 145 -28.14 8.07 9.28
N SER A 146 -27.82 7.12 10.17
CA SER A 146 -26.63 6.28 10.03
C SER A 146 -26.75 5.37 8.81
N ASP A 147 -27.85 4.64 8.68
CA ASP A 147 -28.09 3.76 7.53
C ASP A 147 -28.07 4.56 6.21
N LEU A 148 -28.71 5.72 6.20
CA LEU A 148 -28.75 6.60 5.03
C LEU A 148 -27.34 7.05 4.61
N LEU A 149 -26.51 7.48 5.56
CA LEU A 149 -25.13 7.89 5.31
C LEU A 149 -24.29 6.74 4.78
N LEU A 150 -24.40 5.55 5.39
CA LEU A 150 -23.67 4.37 4.94
C LEU A 150 -24.09 3.97 3.53
N ASP A 151 -25.38 4.02 3.21
CA ASP A 151 -25.86 3.69 1.88
C ASP A 151 -25.44 4.69 0.80
N GLU A 152 -25.31 5.97 1.14
CA GLU A 152 -24.86 6.98 0.18
C GLU A 152 -23.34 7.03 0.05
N LEU A 153 -22.59 6.83 1.14
CA LEU A 153 -21.13 6.98 1.17
C LEU A 153 -20.35 5.67 0.97
N LEU A 154 -20.90 4.53 1.37
CA LEU A 154 -20.33 3.17 1.18
C LEU A 154 -21.04 2.35 0.09
N HIS A 155 -21.91 2.97 -0.71
CA HIS A 155 -22.58 2.27 -1.82
C HIS A 155 -21.57 1.53 -2.72
N PRO A 156 -21.99 0.45 -3.43
CA PRO A 156 -21.34 -0.87 -3.51
C PRO A 156 -20.02 -0.91 -4.32
N PHE A 157 -19.33 0.20 -4.45
CA PHE A 157 -17.97 0.25 -4.94
C PHE A 157 -17.07 -0.40 -3.91
N ASP A 158 -16.04 -1.09 -4.41
CA ASP A 158 -14.95 -1.55 -3.56
C ASP A 158 -14.49 -0.34 -2.76
N ALA A 159 -14.53 -0.47 -1.44
CA ALA A 159 -14.20 0.57 -0.47
C ALA A 159 -12.70 0.86 -0.53
N THR A 160 -12.23 1.33 -1.68
CA THR A 160 -10.83 1.57 -2.01
C THR A 160 -10.35 2.76 -1.22
N PRO A 161 -9.08 2.79 -0.83
CA PRO A 161 -8.57 3.93 -0.09
C PRO A 161 -8.61 5.24 -0.91
N GLU A 162 -8.55 5.17 -2.24
CA GLU A 162 -8.76 6.31 -3.15
C GLU A 162 -10.17 6.89 -3.02
N HIS A 163 -11.22 6.04 -3.04
CA HIS A 163 -12.61 6.49 -2.84
C HIS A 163 -12.79 7.22 -1.51
N PHE A 164 -12.16 6.72 -0.45
CA PHE A 164 -12.18 7.42 0.83
C PHE A 164 -11.41 8.74 0.79
N ALA A 165 -10.16 8.73 0.32
CA ALA A 165 -9.31 9.92 0.35
C ALA A 165 -9.87 11.07 -0.49
N GLU A 166 -10.39 10.77 -1.69
CA GLU A 166 -10.87 11.79 -2.63
C GLU A 166 -12.36 12.12 -2.46
N GLY A 167 -13.17 11.14 -2.05
CA GLY A 167 -14.63 11.28 -1.96
C GLY A 167 -15.13 11.49 -0.53
N VAL A 168 -14.92 10.49 0.34
CA VAL A 168 -15.55 10.45 1.67
C VAL A 168 -14.88 11.39 2.67
N ALA A 169 -13.55 11.39 2.74
CA ALA A 169 -12.78 12.10 3.76
C ALA A 169 -13.04 13.61 3.78
N PRO A 170 -13.14 14.32 2.64
CA PRO A 170 -13.50 15.74 2.63
C PRO A 170 -14.91 16.03 3.19
N LEU A 171 -15.80 15.05 3.20
CA LEU A 171 -17.18 15.18 3.70
C LEU A 171 -17.30 14.93 5.20
N LEU A 172 -16.34 14.25 5.84
CA LEU A 172 -16.44 13.87 7.26
C LEU A 172 -16.40 15.10 8.20
N PRO A 173 -15.48 16.07 8.06
CA PRO A 173 -15.48 17.26 8.91
C PRO A 173 -16.77 18.10 8.83
N PRO A 174 -17.30 18.46 7.64
CA PRO A 174 -18.55 19.20 7.58
C PRO A 174 -19.75 18.37 8.06
N LEU A 175 -19.77 17.05 7.83
CA LEU A 175 -20.79 16.15 8.36
C LEU A 175 -20.84 16.15 9.88
N TYR A 176 -19.67 16.05 10.52
CA TYR A 176 -19.57 16.12 11.98
C TYR A 176 -20.05 17.46 12.51
N LYS A 177 -19.57 18.57 11.90
CA LYS A 177 -19.97 19.93 12.28
C LYS A 177 -21.49 20.09 12.20
N TRP A 178 -22.08 19.72 11.07
CA TRP A 178 -23.53 19.78 10.85
C TRP A 178 -24.28 18.96 11.92
N ALA A 179 -23.85 17.74 12.21
CA ALA A 179 -24.54 16.89 13.17
C ALA A 179 -24.41 17.38 14.61
N SER A 180 -23.30 18.06 14.93
CA SER A 180 -23.14 18.74 16.21
C SER A 180 -24.10 19.93 16.33
N GLU A 181 -24.20 20.76 15.29
CA GLU A 181 -25.07 21.95 15.26
C GLU A 181 -26.57 21.58 15.36
N HIS A 182 -26.95 20.43 14.80
CA HIS A 182 -28.34 19.95 14.79
C HIS A 182 -28.64 18.89 15.87
N ALA A 183 -27.72 18.66 16.82
CA ALA A 183 -27.87 17.64 17.87
C ALA A 183 -28.15 16.20 17.38
N HIS A 184 -27.69 15.87 16.17
CA HIS A 184 -27.80 14.54 15.55
C HIS A 184 -26.53 13.69 15.67
N LEU A 185 -25.51 14.16 16.40
CA LEU A 185 -24.24 13.45 16.52
C LEU A 185 -24.39 12.01 17.01
N ASN A 186 -25.26 11.75 17.99
CA ASN A 186 -25.52 10.40 18.48
C ASN A 186 -26.15 9.48 17.41
N GLN A 187 -26.92 10.04 16.48
CA GLN A 187 -27.57 9.28 15.41
C GLN A 187 -26.58 8.93 14.30
N ILE A 188 -25.67 9.86 13.94
CA ILE A 188 -24.72 9.63 12.85
C ILE A 188 -23.41 8.96 13.29
N ARG A 189 -23.13 8.92 14.60
CA ARG A 189 -21.89 8.36 15.16
C ARG A 189 -21.58 6.96 14.64
N PRO A 190 -22.54 6.00 14.59
CA PRO A 190 -22.25 4.66 14.07
C PRO A 190 -21.80 4.68 12.60
N ALA A 191 -22.35 5.58 11.79
CA ALA A 191 -21.91 5.76 10.41
C ALA A 191 -20.49 6.32 10.33
N LEU A 192 -20.16 7.37 11.09
CA LEU A 192 -18.81 7.93 11.13
C LEU A 192 -17.77 6.87 11.55
N GLN A 193 -18.07 6.13 12.61
CA GLN A 193 -17.22 5.05 13.12
C GLN A 193 -17.00 3.98 12.04
N ARG A 194 -18.06 3.52 11.38
CA ARG A 194 -17.96 2.53 10.32
C ARG A 194 -17.23 3.04 9.08
N LEU A 195 -17.40 4.30 8.68
CA LEU A 195 -16.67 4.91 7.58
C LEU A 195 -15.17 4.97 7.87
N LEU A 196 -14.78 5.44 9.06
CA LEU A 196 -13.38 5.57 9.46
C LEU A 196 -12.68 4.21 9.62
N THR A 197 -13.36 3.24 10.21
CA THR A 197 -12.82 1.87 10.38
C THR A 197 -12.72 1.14 9.05
N THR A 198 -13.69 1.31 8.14
CA THR A 198 -13.62 0.76 6.78
C THR A 198 -12.47 1.38 6.00
N TRP A 199 -12.29 2.71 6.10
CA TRP A 199 -11.15 3.39 5.48
C TRP A 199 -9.82 2.85 6.01
N HIS A 200 -9.69 2.74 7.33
CA HIS A 200 -8.50 2.19 7.97
C HIS A 200 -8.21 0.76 7.49
N ALA A 201 -9.22 -0.11 7.49
CA ALA A 201 -9.09 -1.49 7.02
C ALA A 201 -8.65 -1.56 5.54
N ALA A 202 -9.21 -0.70 4.69
CA ALA A 202 -8.83 -0.61 3.28
C ALA A 202 -7.35 -0.17 3.11
N ILE A 203 -6.89 0.81 3.89
CA ILE A 203 -5.49 1.23 3.87
C ILE A 203 -4.57 0.07 4.30
N LEU A 204 -4.97 -0.68 5.35
CA LEU A 204 -4.19 -1.80 5.85
C LEU A 204 -4.20 -3.00 4.91
N ALA A 205 -5.27 -3.24 4.16
CA ALA A 205 -5.32 -4.31 3.15
C ALA A 205 -4.30 -4.08 2.02
N ASP A 206 -4.05 -2.81 1.68
CA ASP A 206 -3.03 -2.42 0.69
C ASP A 206 -1.59 -2.52 1.23
N ARG A 207 -1.42 -2.65 2.55
CA ARG A 207 -0.12 -2.64 3.22
C ARG A 207 0.67 -3.91 2.85
N PRO A 208 1.90 -3.78 2.33
CA PRO A 208 2.71 -4.96 2.01
C PRO A 208 3.16 -5.70 3.26
N ALA A 209 3.23 -7.03 3.22
CA ALA A 209 3.62 -7.85 4.38
C ALA A 209 4.99 -7.46 4.95
N ALA A 210 5.93 -7.04 4.09
CA ALA A 210 7.26 -6.60 4.46
C ALA A 210 7.34 -5.11 4.88
N HIS A 211 6.21 -4.42 5.11
CA HIS A 211 6.16 -2.97 5.34
C HIS A 211 7.15 -2.49 6.40
N ALA A 212 7.11 -3.07 7.61
CA ALA A 212 7.97 -2.63 8.72
C ALA A 212 9.47 -2.82 8.39
N ALA A 213 9.83 -3.96 7.78
CA ALA A 213 11.19 -4.23 7.38
C ALA A 213 11.65 -3.27 6.27
N LEU A 214 10.82 -3.01 5.26
CA LEU A 214 11.13 -2.08 4.16
C LEU A 214 11.29 -0.64 4.65
N ALA A 215 10.36 -0.15 5.48
CA ALA A 215 10.40 1.19 6.05
C ALA A 215 11.66 1.39 6.93
N ALA A 216 11.95 0.46 7.83
CA ALA A 216 13.16 0.50 8.66
C ALA A 216 14.43 0.52 7.82
N SER A 217 14.43 -0.22 6.71
CA SER A 217 15.60 -0.37 5.86
C SER A 217 15.83 0.85 4.97
N LEU A 218 14.74 1.43 4.45
CA LEU A 218 14.78 2.73 3.79
C LEU A 218 15.35 3.80 4.73
N ALA A 219 14.84 3.87 5.96
CA ALA A 219 15.31 4.82 6.97
C ALA A 219 16.80 4.63 7.30
N ALA A 220 17.24 3.38 7.51
CA ALA A 220 18.62 3.05 7.79
C ALA A 220 19.56 3.43 6.63
N VAL A 221 19.17 3.13 5.40
CA VAL A 221 19.93 3.51 4.20
C VAL A 221 20.02 5.03 4.07
N VAL A 222 18.89 5.72 4.14
CA VAL A 222 18.84 7.19 3.98
C VAL A 222 19.69 7.86 5.05
N ALA A 223 19.65 7.36 6.29
CA ALA A 223 20.49 7.84 7.38
C ALA A 223 21.99 7.58 7.12
N ALA A 224 22.36 6.35 6.74
CA ALA A 224 23.75 6.01 6.42
C ALA A 224 24.29 6.87 5.27
N TRP A 225 23.49 7.05 4.22
CA TRP A 225 23.87 7.88 3.06
C TRP A 225 24.15 9.32 3.48
N ARG A 226 23.26 9.94 4.27
CA ARG A 226 23.45 11.32 4.74
C ARG A 226 24.69 11.49 5.63
N ARG A 227 25.14 10.43 6.32
CA ARG A 227 26.40 10.44 7.10
C ARG A 227 27.63 10.37 6.20
N HIS A 228 27.57 9.61 5.11
CA HIS A 228 28.72 9.39 4.22
C HIS A 228 28.88 10.45 3.14
N CYS A 229 27.80 11.15 2.76
CA CYS A 229 27.89 12.18 1.74
C CYS A 229 26.86 13.30 1.94
N THR A 230 27.33 14.54 1.96
CA THR A 230 26.51 15.75 2.07
C THR A 230 26.39 16.51 0.75
N CYS A 231 26.91 15.95 -0.36
CA CYS A 231 26.84 16.62 -1.64
C CYS A 231 25.38 16.81 -2.09
N ARG A 232 25.10 17.89 -2.83
CA ARG A 232 23.75 18.27 -3.26
C ARG A 232 23.01 17.13 -3.97
N HIS A 233 23.70 16.32 -4.77
CA HIS A 233 23.10 15.22 -5.52
C HIS A 233 22.68 14.07 -4.60
N CYS A 234 23.55 13.64 -3.68
CA CYS A 234 23.24 12.63 -2.67
C CYS A 234 22.09 13.08 -1.75
N VAL A 235 22.10 14.34 -1.30
CA VAL A 235 21.01 14.89 -0.47
C VAL A 235 19.67 14.90 -1.22
N ARG A 236 19.68 15.32 -2.49
CA ARG A 236 18.47 15.29 -3.33
C ARG A 236 17.95 13.87 -3.54
N LEU A 237 18.84 12.92 -3.79
CA LEU A 237 18.46 11.52 -4.04
C LEU A 237 17.96 10.83 -2.77
N ALA A 238 18.65 11.00 -1.65
CA ALA A 238 18.17 10.55 -0.34
C ALA A 238 16.81 11.20 0.01
N GLY A 239 16.63 12.47 -0.34
CA GLY A 239 15.34 13.16 -0.24
C GLY A 239 14.26 12.56 -1.14
N PHE A 240 14.58 12.22 -2.39
CA PHE A 240 13.63 11.56 -3.30
C PHE A 240 13.17 10.20 -2.77
N LEU A 241 14.12 9.38 -2.29
CA LEU A 241 13.81 8.07 -1.74
C LEU A 241 12.95 8.17 -0.47
N ALA A 242 13.22 9.16 0.38
CA ALA A 242 12.49 9.37 1.63
C ALA A 242 11.15 10.12 1.48
N ARG A 243 10.92 10.83 0.37
CA ARG A 243 9.68 11.59 0.15
C ARG A 243 8.54 10.69 -0.28
N ASP A 244 7.35 11.00 0.22
CA ASP A 244 6.07 10.40 -0.17
C ASP A 244 5.55 10.92 -1.51
N ALA A 245 6.40 10.93 -2.53
CA ALA A 245 6.03 11.32 -3.88
C ALA A 245 5.78 10.07 -4.75
N PRO A 246 4.72 10.07 -5.58
CA PRO A 246 4.38 8.95 -6.45
C PRO A 246 5.49 8.63 -7.46
N ARG A 247 5.34 7.44 -8.09
CA ARG A 247 6.22 6.67 -9.00
C ARG A 247 7.04 7.37 -10.07
N ARG A 248 7.05 8.70 -10.16
CA ARG A 248 7.80 9.38 -11.20
C ARG A 248 9.29 9.05 -11.04
N PRO A 249 9.92 8.49 -12.10
CA PRO A 249 11.36 8.31 -12.09
C PRO A 249 12.02 9.65 -11.76
N PHE A 250 12.98 9.60 -10.86
CA PHE A 250 13.80 10.76 -10.54
C PHE A 250 14.94 10.83 -11.53
N ALA A 251 14.79 11.70 -12.51
CA ALA A 251 15.89 12.06 -13.41
C ALA A 251 16.83 13.01 -12.67
N MET A 252 18.04 12.53 -12.40
CA MET A 252 19.12 13.36 -11.96
C MET A 252 19.74 14.02 -13.20
N GLY A 253 19.68 15.36 -13.25
CA GLY A 253 20.41 16.11 -14.26
C GLY A 253 21.92 15.85 -14.18
N THR A 254 22.66 16.38 -15.15
CA THR A 254 24.10 16.22 -15.31
C THR A 254 24.87 16.34 -13.99
N VAL A 255 25.57 15.28 -13.61
CA VAL A 255 26.41 15.25 -12.41
C VAL A 255 27.87 15.21 -12.81
N GLY A 256 28.62 16.25 -12.43
CA GLY A 256 30.04 16.36 -12.74
C GLY A 256 30.89 15.22 -12.16
N GLY A 257 32.03 14.96 -12.79
CA GLY A 257 32.91 13.81 -12.55
C GLY A 257 33.19 13.47 -11.09
N MET A 258 33.47 14.45 -10.22
CA MET A 258 33.77 14.18 -8.80
C MET A 258 32.54 13.70 -8.02
N ASN A 259 31.39 14.34 -8.22
CA ASN A 259 30.14 13.94 -7.56
C ASN A 259 29.59 12.63 -8.12
N ARG A 260 30.00 12.25 -9.34
CA ARG A 260 29.50 11.06 -10.00
C ARG A 260 29.84 9.79 -9.22
N TRP A 261 31.07 9.73 -8.71
CA TRP A 261 31.56 8.58 -7.95
C TRP A 261 30.81 8.46 -6.64
N HIS A 262 30.58 9.58 -5.94
CA HIS A 262 29.79 9.57 -4.72
C HIS A 262 28.37 9.07 -4.94
N VAL A 263 27.68 9.54 -5.98
CA VAL A 263 26.31 9.12 -6.28
C VAL A 263 26.29 7.66 -6.72
N GLY A 264 27.16 7.28 -7.65
CA GLY A 264 27.26 5.92 -8.18
C GLY A 264 27.61 4.89 -7.12
N ASP A 265 28.61 5.15 -6.26
CA ASP A 265 29.02 4.21 -5.22
C ASP A 265 27.97 4.06 -4.13
N ASN A 266 27.31 5.16 -3.72
CA ASN A 266 26.21 5.07 -2.77
C ASN A 266 25.01 4.30 -3.37
N LEU A 267 24.66 4.54 -4.64
CA LEU A 267 23.62 3.79 -5.34
C LEU A 267 23.97 2.30 -5.46
N LYS A 268 25.20 1.96 -5.85
CA LYS A 268 25.67 0.57 -5.92
C LYS A 268 25.60 -0.11 -4.56
N ARG A 269 26.10 0.53 -3.50
CA ARG A 269 26.02 0.01 -2.12
C ARG A 269 24.57 -0.18 -1.67
N PHE A 270 23.69 0.76 -2.03
CA PHE A 270 22.28 0.71 -1.70
C PHE A 270 21.57 -0.45 -2.40
N VAL A 271 21.62 -0.48 -3.73
CA VAL A 271 20.91 -1.48 -4.55
C VAL A 271 21.47 -2.87 -4.32
N ARG A 272 22.78 -3.02 -4.10
CA ARG A 272 23.38 -4.31 -3.73
C ARG A 272 22.82 -4.84 -2.41
N LYS A 273 22.62 -3.97 -1.42
CA LYS A 273 22.09 -4.39 -0.11
C LYS A 273 20.58 -4.63 -0.16
N ARG A 274 19.84 -3.79 -0.90
CA ARG A 274 18.37 -3.69 -0.87
C ARG A 274 17.77 -3.47 -2.27
N PRO A 275 17.87 -4.45 -3.18
CA PRO A 275 17.35 -4.31 -4.55
C PRO A 275 15.82 -4.11 -4.58
N GLU A 276 15.11 -4.53 -3.54
CA GLU A 276 13.66 -4.42 -3.42
C GLU A 276 13.17 -2.99 -3.11
N LEU A 277 14.06 -2.03 -2.86
CA LEU A 277 13.67 -0.64 -2.56
C LEU A 277 13.66 0.26 -3.80
N ALA A 278 14.62 0.10 -4.71
CA ALA A 278 14.68 0.89 -5.95
C ALA A 278 15.54 0.22 -7.03
N ALA A 279 15.22 0.54 -8.28
CA ALA A 279 16.06 0.30 -9.44
C ALA A 279 16.65 1.63 -9.94
N TRP A 280 17.76 1.56 -10.66
CA TRP A 280 18.36 2.73 -11.29
C TRP A 280 18.99 2.37 -12.63
N GLU A 281 19.03 3.36 -13.52
CA GLU A 281 19.57 3.24 -14.86
C GLU A 281 20.43 4.47 -15.16
N VAL A 282 21.54 4.26 -15.88
CA VAL A 282 22.38 5.35 -16.40
C VAL A 282 21.84 5.71 -17.78
N LEU A 283 21.32 6.93 -17.94
CA LEU A 283 20.84 7.40 -19.24
C LEU A 283 21.98 7.81 -20.16
N THR A 284 22.99 8.47 -19.60
CA THR A 284 24.14 8.96 -20.34
C THR A 284 25.37 8.87 -19.46
N TYR A 285 26.43 8.30 -20.00
CA TYR A 285 27.71 8.15 -19.32
C TYR A 285 28.80 8.82 -20.16
N GLU A 286 29.32 9.94 -19.65
CA GLU A 286 30.45 10.64 -20.23
C GLU A 286 31.62 10.72 -19.24
N PRO A 287 32.87 10.87 -19.73
CA PRO A 287 34.03 11.04 -18.86
C PRO A 287 33.97 12.25 -17.93
N GLU A 288 33.10 13.23 -18.21
CA GLU A 288 32.95 14.45 -17.40
C GLU A 288 31.63 14.50 -16.64
N CYS A 289 30.63 13.72 -17.07
CA CYS A 289 29.33 13.74 -16.45
C CYS A 289 28.56 12.43 -16.57
N ALA A 290 27.57 12.23 -15.69
CA ALA A 290 26.61 11.17 -15.84
C ALA A 290 25.20 11.67 -15.53
N MET A 291 24.22 11.04 -16.18
CA MET A 291 22.80 11.24 -15.93
C MET A 291 22.20 9.92 -15.48
N TRP A 292 21.43 9.96 -14.39
CA TRP A 292 20.77 8.78 -13.84
C TRP A 292 19.27 8.96 -13.79
N THR A 293 18.58 7.85 -14.01
CA THR A 293 17.18 7.70 -13.66
C THR A 293 17.07 6.74 -12.50
N ILE A 294 16.40 7.16 -11.43
CA ILE A 294 16.14 6.31 -10.27
C ILE A 294 14.63 6.07 -10.16
N THR A 295 14.24 4.80 -10.11
CA THR A 295 12.84 4.36 -10.06
C THR A 295 12.62 3.60 -8.76
N LYS A 296 11.69 4.08 -7.91
CA LYS A 296 11.30 3.35 -6.70
C LYS A 296 10.65 2.02 -7.07
N SER A 297 10.90 0.98 -6.27
CA SER A 297 10.21 -0.29 -6.46
C SER A 297 8.71 -0.15 -6.24
N GLY A 298 7.93 -1.08 -6.79
CA GLY A 298 6.48 -1.13 -6.57
C GLY A 298 6.13 -1.23 -5.08
N GLU A 299 6.89 -2.03 -4.33
CA GLU A 299 6.69 -2.25 -2.89
C GLU A 299 7.01 -1.01 -2.07
N LEU A 300 8.12 -0.31 -2.35
CA LEU A 300 8.44 0.95 -1.67
C LEU A 300 7.34 2.00 -1.89
N VAL A 301 6.83 2.08 -3.13
CA VAL A 301 5.71 2.99 -3.45
C VAL A 301 4.45 2.62 -2.66
N ARG A 302 4.15 1.33 -2.51
CA ARG A 302 3.00 0.87 -1.72
C ARG A 302 3.15 1.21 -0.25
N VAL A 303 4.34 1.01 0.34
CA VAL A 303 4.66 1.43 1.71
C VAL A 303 4.40 2.93 1.89
N GLN A 304 5.00 3.78 1.04
CA GLN A 304 4.86 5.23 1.15
C GLN A 304 3.42 5.72 0.95
N ARG A 305 2.69 5.10 0.01
CA ARG A 305 1.28 5.37 -0.20
C ARG A 305 0.45 4.99 1.04
N CYS A 306 0.73 3.84 1.66
CA CYS A 306 0.08 3.42 2.89
C CYS A 306 0.34 4.43 4.02
N GLU A 307 1.58 4.86 4.22
CA GLU A 307 1.94 5.85 5.24
C GLU A 307 1.26 7.21 4.99
N THR A 308 1.24 7.68 3.74
CA THR A 308 0.54 8.91 3.36
C THR A 308 -0.93 8.86 3.73
N ARG A 309 -1.62 7.76 3.39
CA ARG A 309 -3.04 7.57 3.67
C ARG A 309 -3.35 7.46 5.16
N LEU A 310 -2.46 6.86 5.94
CA LEU A 310 -2.58 6.86 7.40
C LEU A 310 -2.43 8.27 7.96
N GLY A 311 -1.52 9.08 7.41
CA GLY A 311 -1.41 10.50 7.70
C GLY A 311 -2.67 11.29 7.36
N GLU A 312 -3.30 11.02 6.21
CA GLU A 312 -4.58 11.62 5.79
C GLU A 312 -5.72 11.21 6.72
N LEU A 313 -5.84 9.93 7.06
CA LEU A 313 -6.81 9.41 8.02
C LEU A 313 -6.62 10.08 9.40
N ALA A 314 -5.38 10.16 9.89
CA ALA A 314 -5.04 10.85 11.13
C ALA A 314 -5.41 12.35 11.07
N GLY A 315 -5.13 13.03 9.96
CA GLY A 315 -5.54 14.41 9.73
C GLY A 315 -7.07 14.58 9.77
N CYS A 316 -7.80 13.69 9.11
CA CYS A 316 -9.25 13.66 9.11
C CYS A 316 -9.82 13.42 10.51
N LEU A 317 -9.28 12.46 11.26
CA LEU A 317 -9.69 12.18 12.64
C LEU A 317 -9.51 13.40 13.55
N ARG A 318 -8.39 14.13 13.43
CA ARG A 318 -8.18 15.39 14.18
C ARG A 318 -9.16 16.49 13.77
N ALA A 319 -9.56 16.55 12.50
CA ALA A 319 -10.50 17.54 11.99
C ALA A 319 -11.95 17.25 12.40
N VAL A 320 -12.34 15.96 12.43
CA VAL A 320 -13.67 15.51 12.84
C VAL A 320 -13.84 15.68 14.36
N CYS A 321 -12.88 15.22 15.15
CA CYS A 321 -12.92 15.33 16.61
C CYS A 321 -11.58 15.86 17.13
N PRO A 322 -11.44 17.17 17.38
CA PRO A 322 -10.19 17.73 17.89
C PRO A 322 -9.92 17.30 19.34
N ASP A 323 -10.97 17.16 20.15
CA ASP A 323 -10.88 16.73 21.54
C ASP A 323 -10.67 15.21 21.67
N LYS A 324 -9.87 14.81 22.67
CA LYS A 324 -9.53 13.40 22.89
C LYS A 324 -10.71 12.60 23.43
N GLU A 325 -11.49 13.17 24.35
CA GLU A 325 -12.67 12.51 24.92
C GLU A 325 -13.78 12.39 23.88
N ASP A 326 -13.97 13.41 23.03
CA ASP A 326 -14.91 13.32 21.91
C ASP A 326 -14.52 12.23 20.90
N ARG A 327 -13.21 12.08 20.59
CA ARG A 327 -12.72 10.97 19.77
C ARG A 327 -13.03 9.62 20.42
N ARG A 328 -12.79 9.50 21.73
CA ARG A 328 -13.05 8.27 22.48
C ARG A 328 -14.53 7.91 22.48
N LEU A 329 -15.38 8.90 22.68
CA LEU A 329 -16.83 8.73 22.66
C LEU A 329 -17.35 8.39 21.26
N MET A 330 -16.79 8.99 20.20
CA MET A 330 -17.17 8.76 18.82
C MET A 330 -16.73 7.37 18.32
N LEU A 331 -15.49 6.98 18.60
CA LEU A 331 -14.88 5.76 18.06
C LEU A 331 -15.14 4.52 18.91
N SER A 332 -15.56 4.68 20.17
CA SER A 332 -15.96 3.59 21.07
C SER A 332 -14.93 2.45 21.11
N ALA A 333 -15.26 1.24 20.65
CA ALA A 333 -14.41 0.06 20.74
C ALA A 333 -13.17 0.12 19.81
N GLU A 334 -13.26 0.88 18.72
CA GLU A 334 -12.22 1.01 17.69
C GLU A 334 -11.29 2.19 17.98
N TYR A 335 -11.55 2.90 19.08
CA TYR A 335 -10.75 4.02 19.53
C TYR A 335 -9.28 3.65 19.70
N GLU A 336 -8.96 2.57 20.43
CA GLU A 336 -7.56 2.16 20.68
C GLU A 336 -6.81 1.90 19.37
N GLN A 337 -7.48 1.25 18.40
CA GLN A 337 -6.90 0.95 17.10
C GLN A 337 -6.58 2.23 16.32
N LEU A 338 -7.52 3.19 16.26
CA LEU A 338 -7.34 4.44 15.52
C LEU A 338 -6.48 5.47 16.28
N GLU A 339 -6.48 5.45 17.61
CA GLU A 339 -5.60 6.28 18.43
C GLU A 339 -4.14 5.87 18.22
N SER A 340 -3.83 4.57 18.13
CA SER A 340 -2.46 4.13 17.82
C SER A 340 -1.92 4.71 16.51
N VAL A 341 -2.79 4.85 15.49
CA VAL A 341 -2.45 5.50 14.21
C VAL A 341 -2.16 6.99 14.41
N LEU A 342 -3.00 7.69 15.18
CA LEU A 342 -2.80 9.10 15.51
C LEU A 342 -1.51 9.34 16.29
N GLU A 343 -1.21 8.49 17.27
CA GLU A 343 0.01 8.59 18.09
C GLU A 343 1.26 8.34 17.24
N ASP A 344 1.26 7.31 16.41
CA ASP A 344 2.37 7.00 15.51
C ASP A 344 2.64 8.15 14.53
N GLU A 345 1.60 8.72 13.91
CA GLU A 345 1.74 9.86 13.00
C GLU A 345 2.19 11.13 13.74
N THR A 346 1.71 11.34 14.96
CA THR A 346 2.15 12.48 15.80
C THR A 346 3.62 12.35 16.16
N ARG A 347 4.07 11.15 16.56
CA ARG A 347 5.49 10.86 16.82
C ARG A 347 6.35 11.11 15.59
N ARG A 348 5.94 10.61 14.42
CA ARG A 348 6.65 10.85 13.14
C ARG A 348 6.74 12.34 12.81
N ALA A 349 5.66 13.10 12.98
CA ALA A 349 5.65 14.54 12.75
C ALA A 349 6.60 15.28 13.70
N GLN A 350 6.64 14.89 14.99
CA GLN A 350 7.57 15.44 15.97
C GLN A 350 9.03 15.12 15.64
N GLU A 351 9.34 13.87 15.27
CA GLU A 351 10.68 13.46 14.84
C GLU A 351 11.12 14.22 13.58
N ALA A 352 10.22 14.41 12.62
CA ALA A 352 10.48 15.19 11.42
C ALA A 352 10.78 16.66 11.75
N ALA A 353 9.99 17.27 12.65
CA ALA A 353 10.22 18.64 13.12
C ALA A 353 11.56 18.78 13.84
N GLN A 354 11.89 17.87 14.75
CA GLN A 354 13.18 17.86 15.46
C GLN A 354 14.37 17.77 14.49
N ARG A 355 14.26 16.94 13.44
CA ARG A 355 15.30 16.83 12.39
C ARG A 355 15.47 18.13 11.61
N THR A 356 14.41 18.90 11.37
CA THR A 356 14.53 20.18 10.65
C THR A 356 15.26 21.25 11.47
N VAL A 357 15.12 21.24 12.80
CA VAL A 357 15.79 22.21 13.69
C VAL A 357 17.30 21.97 13.75
N VAL A 358 17.74 20.71 13.74
CA VAL A 358 19.17 20.34 13.84
C VAL A 358 19.95 20.65 12.54
N CYS A 359 19.27 20.77 11.40
CA CYS A 359 19.91 21.05 10.11
C CYS A 359 19.97 22.54 9.73
N GLN A 360 19.69 23.48 10.66
CA GLN A 360 20.01 24.87 10.36
C GLN A 360 21.53 25.00 10.20
N PRO A 361 22.02 25.49 9.05
CA PRO A 361 23.45 25.63 8.83
C PRO A 361 23.98 26.54 9.93
N ARG A 362 24.97 26.06 10.70
CA ARG A 362 25.82 26.94 11.51
C ARG A 362 26.28 28.03 10.53
N ARG A 363 25.75 29.25 10.69
CA ARG A 363 26.24 30.41 9.97
C ARG A 363 27.68 30.57 10.41
N TYR A 364 28.60 30.07 9.60
CA TYR A 364 30.00 30.43 9.72
C TYR A 364 30.06 31.90 9.35
N TYR A 365 30.08 32.76 10.36
CA TYR A 365 30.49 34.14 10.21
C TYR A 365 31.99 34.09 9.90
N PHE A 366 32.34 34.30 8.63
CA PHE A 366 33.70 34.55 8.18
C PHE A 366 34.01 36.03 8.31
#